data_AF-C0Z350-F1
#
_entry.id   AF-C0Z350-F1
#
_cell.length_a   1.000
_cell.length_b   1.000
_cell.length_c   1.000
_cell.angle_alpha   90.00
_cell.angle_beta   90.00
_cell.angle_gamma   90.00
#
_symmetry.space_group_name_H-M   'P 1'
#
loop_
_entity.id
_entity.type
_entity.pdbx_description
1 polymer ?
#
loop_
_entity_poly.entity_id
_entity_poly.type
_entity_poly.pdbx_seq_one_letter_code
_entity_poly.pdbx_strand_id
1 'polypeptide(L)'
;MLTETFKAVYSSVKGAKVVNDRTTGRSKGYGFVRFADESGQIRAMTEMNGQYCSSRPMRTGPAANKKPLTMQPGEQEALFRGPGTDFS
;
A
#
# COMPACT_ATOMS: atom_id res chain seq x y z
N MET A 1 -6.06 -13.33 15.68
CA MET A 1 -4.69 -12.74 15.72
C MET A 1 -4.64 -11.41 14.96
N LEU A 2 -4.24 -11.31 13.69
CA LEU A 2 -4.05 -9.99 13.02
C LEU A 2 -5.32 -9.11 13.05
N THR A 3 -6.48 -9.65 12.69
CA THR A 3 -7.73 -8.89 12.68
C THR A 3 -8.11 -8.37 14.05
N GLU A 4 -7.94 -9.19 15.10
CA GLU A 4 -8.29 -8.82 16.48
C GLU A 4 -7.33 -7.76 17.03
N THR A 5 -6.03 -7.90 16.78
CA THR A 5 -5.02 -6.92 17.21
C THR A 5 -5.34 -5.53 16.68
N PHE A 6 -5.72 -5.44 15.40
CA PHE A 6 -6.08 -4.15 14.80
C PHE A 6 -7.48 -3.68 15.24
N LYS A 7 -8.46 -4.58 15.38
CA LYS A 7 -9.81 -4.21 15.83
C LYS A 7 -9.86 -3.76 17.30
N ALA A 8 -8.96 -4.24 18.14
CA ALA A 8 -8.87 -3.84 19.54
C ALA A 8 -8.43 -2.38 19.71
N VAL A 9 -7.67 -1.85 18.75
CA VAL A 9 -7.14 -0.48 18.78
C VAL A 9 -7.95 0.46 17.87
N TYR A 10 -8.39 -0.04 16.70
CA TYR A 10 -9.06 0.75 15.67
C TYR A 10 -10.45 0.18 15.35
N SER A 11 -11.49 0.91 15.72
CA SER A 11 -12.89 0.59 15.38
C SER A 11 -13.19 0.71 13.88
N SER A 12 -12.42 1.51 13.14
CA SER A 12 -12.52 1.67 11.70
C SER A 12 -12.09 0.44 10.89
N VAL A 13 -11.62 -0.65 11.51
CA VAL A 13 -11.16 -1.84 10.77
C VAL A 13 -12.36 -2.60 10.17
N LYS A 14 -12.51 -2.53 8.85
CA LYS A 14 -13.54 -3.28 8.10
C LYS A 14 -13.22 -4.77 8.05
N GLY A 15 -11.95 -5.13 7.94
CA GLY A 15 -11.52 -6.52 7.92
C GLY A 15 -10.02 -6.66 7.72
N ALA A 16 -9.50 -7.86 7.98
CA ALA A 16 -8.12 -8.18 7.67
C ALA A 16 -8.02 -9.60 7.10
N LYS A 17 -7.02 -9.81 6.24
CA LYS A 17 -6.75 -11.07 5.56
C LYS A 17 -5.30 -11.44 5.77
N VAL A 18 -5.05 -12.54 6.47
CA VAL A 18 -3.71 -13.16 6.52
C VAL A 18 -3.48 -13.92 5.22
N VAL A 19 -2.28 -13.75 4.66
CA VAL A 19 -1.87 -14.51 3.48
C VAL A 19 -1.29 -15.83 3.93
N ASN A 20 -1.93 -16.90 3.49
CA ASN A 20 -1.49 -18.26 3.74
C ASN A 20 -0.92 -18.85 2.45
N ASP A 21 0.07 -19.71 2.60
CA ASP A 21 0.58 -20.52 1.51
C ASP A 21 -0.48 -21.55 1.10
N ARG A 22 -0.85 -21.57 -0.18
CA ARG A 22 -1.91 -22.45 -0.68
C ARG A 22 -1.48 -23.92 -0.70
N THR A 23 -0.18 -24.18 -0.78
CA THR A 23 0.38 -25.53 -0.88
C THR A 23 0.57 -26.16 0.50
N THR A 24 1.03 -25.38 1.48
CA THR A 24 1.30 -25.89 2.84
C THR A 24 0.24 -25.52 3.88
N GLY A 25 -0.68 -24.62 3.56
CA GLY A 25 -1.69 -24.07 4.49
C GLY A 25 -1.13 -23.12 5.56
N ARG A 26 0.20 -22.97 5.66
CA ARG A 26 0.87 -22.16 6.68
C ARG A 26 0.78 -20.66 6.36
N SER A 27 0.70 -19.82 7.38
CA SER A 27 0.75 -18.37 7.21
C SER A 27 2.10 -17.93 6.66
N LYS A 28 2.12 -17.03 5.67
CA LYS A 28 3.36 -16.45 5.15
C LYS A 28 3.97 -15.37 6.07
N GLY A 29 3.33 -15.08 7.20
CA GLY A 29 3.79 -14.08 8.16
C GLY A 29 3.46 -12.64 7.75
N TYR A 30 2.58 -12.44 6.78
CA TYR A 30 2.06 -11.13 6.40
C TYR A 30 0.57 -11.19 6.06
N GLY A 31 -0.08 -10.03 6.07
CA GLY A 31 -1.48 -9.88 5.77
C GLY A 31 -1.83 -8.45 5.39
N PHE A 32 -3.08 -8.25 5.02
CA PHE A 32 -3.62 -6.95 4.63
C PHE A 32 -4.77 -6.58 5.56
N VAL A 33 -4.83 -5.31 5.96
CA VAL A 33 -5.91 -4.76 6.78
C VAL A 33 -6.63 -3.70 5.95
N ARG A 34 -7.97 -3.71 5.98
CA ARG A 34 -8.82 -2.69 5.39
C ARG A 34 -9.44 -1.83 6.47
N PHE A 35 -9.30 -0.53 6.30
CA PHE A 35 -9.91 0.48 7.16
C PHE A 35 -11.09 1.14 6.43
N ALA A 36 -12.06 1.60 7.22
CA ALA A 36 -13.18 2.41 6.78
C ALA A 36 -12.74 3.86 6.56
N ASP A 37 -11.85 4.33 7.44
CA ASP A 37 -11.39 5.71 7.50
C ASP A 37 -9.90 5.78 7.23
N GLU A 38 -9.49 6.78 6.45
CA GLU A 38 -8.08 7.02 6.14
C GLU A 38 -7.29 7.42 7.39
N SER A 39 -7.89 8.18 8.31
CA SER A 39 -7.24 8.55 9.58
C SER A 39 -6.85 7.33 10.41
N GLY A 40 -7.72 6.31 10.45
CA GLY A 40 -7.43 5.04 11.12
C GLY A 40 -6.28 4.29 10.46
N GLN A 41 -6.24 4.30 9.11
CA GLN A 41 -5.14 3.71 8.36
C GLN A 41 -3.81 4.42 8.62
N ILE A 42 -3.76 5.75 8.58
CA ILE A 42 -2.54 6.53 8.79
C ILE A 42 -1.98 6.31 10.20
N ARG A 43 -2.85 6.36 11.23
CA ARG A 43 -2.45 6.08 12.61
C ARG A 43 -1.90 4.67 12.76
N ALA A 44 -2.61 3.68 12.22
CA ALA A 44 -2.16 2.30 12.26
C ALA A 44 -0.82 2.10 11.55
N MET A 45 -0.54 2.82 10.45
CA MET A 45 0.75 2.74 9.77
C MET A 45 1.92 3.23 10.63
N THR A 46 1.70 4.21 11.51
CA THR A 46 2.75 4.77 12.37
C THR A 46 2.83 4.04 13.72
N GLU A 47 1.70 3.85 14.39
CA GLU A 47 1.63 3.30 15.75
C GLU A 47 1.88 1.80 15.79
N MET A 48 1.41 1.05 14.77
CA MET A 48 1.60 -0.40 14.71
C MET A 48 2.93 -0.80 14.09
N ASN A 49 3.68 0.14 13.52
CA ASN A 49 4.99 -0.14 12.95
C ASN A 49 5.98 -0.43 14.07
N GLY A 50 6.58 -1.61 14.06
CA GLY A 50 7.48 -2.07 15.12
C GLY A 50 6.76 -2.68 16.32
N GLN A 51 5.43 -2.66 16.38
CA GLN A 51 4.69 -3.32 17.47
C GLN A 51 4.79 -4.84 17.39
N TYR A 52 4.87 -5.49 18.54
CA TYR A 52 4.95 -6.95 18.60
C TYR A 52 3.58 -7.57 18.32
N CYS A 53 3.49 -8.39 17.27
CA CYS A 53 2.34 -9.28 17.07
C CYS A 53 2.79 -10.70 17.36
N SER A 54 2.23 -11.27 18.43
CA SER A 54 2.68 -12.53 19.01
C SER A 54 4.16 -12.46 19.42
N SER A 55 5.08 -12.94 18.58
CA SER A 55 6.51 -13.02 18.91
C SER A 55 7.42 -12.25 17.93
N ARG A 56 6.85 -11.54 16.95
CA ARG A 56 7.64 -10.81 15.94
C ARG A 56 7.16 -9.36 15.82
N PRO A 57 8.08 -8.38 15.70
CA PRO A 57 7.70 -7.01 15.41
C PRO A 57 7.06 -6.92 14.03
N MET A 58 5.90 -6.26 13.95
CA MET A 58 5.18 -6.02 12.72
C MET A 58 5.82 -4.88 11.94
N ARG A 59 5.73 -4.99 10.62
CA ARG A 59 6.01 -3.90 9.69
C ARG A 59 4.71 -3.50 9.02
N THR A 60 4.30 -2.27 9.23
CA THR A 60 3.12 -1.69 8.59
C THR A 60 3.56 -0.71 7.51
N GLY A 61 2.78 -0.62 6.46
CA GLY A 61 3.07 0.27 5.35
C GLY A 61 1.91 0.30 4.34
N PRO A 62 1.94 1.23 3.40
CA PRO A 62 0.91 1.34 2.38
C PRO A 62 0.84 0.06 1.56
N ALA A 63 -0.34 -0.57 1.55
CA ALA A 63 -0.61 -1.70 0.68
C ALA A 63 -0.87 -1.17 -0.73
N ALA A 64 0.16 -1.17 -1.58
CA ALA A 64 -0.02 -0.83 -2.97
C ALA A 64 -0.90 -1.89 -3.65
N ASN A 65 -2.15 -1.53 -3.98
CA ASN A 65 -2.78 -2.11 -5.14
C ASN A 65 -1.95 -1.63 -6.33
N LYS A 66 -1.00 -2.46 -6.78
CA LYS A 66 -0.37 -2.27 -8.08
C LYS A 66 -1.47 -2.40 -9.13
N LYS A 67 -2.21 -1.32 -9.38
CA LYS A 67 -2.54 -1.01 -10.77
C LYS A 67 -1.17 -0.87 -11.43
N PRO A 68 -0.82 -1.63 -12.47
CA PRO A 68 0.41 -1.34 -13.19
C PRO A 68 0.31 0.13 -13.57
N LEU A 69 1.21 0.95 -13.02
CA LEU A 69 1.43 2.31 -13.49
C LEU A 69 1.99 2.15 -14.90
N THR A 70 1.11 2.04 -15.90
CA THR A 70 1.39 2.50 -17.26
C THR A 70 1.48 4.02 -17.24
N MET A 71 2.44 4.56 -16.50
CA MET A 71 2.86 5.95 -16.62
C MET A 71 4.12 5.89 -17.48
N GLN A 72 3.88 6.04 -18.80
CA GLN A 72 4.92 6.09 -19.81
C GLN A 72 5.89 7.24 -19.49
N PRO A 73 7.20 7.02 -19.51
CA PRO A 73 8.16 8.11 -19.48
C PRO A 73 8.28 8.72 -20.87
N GLY A 74 8.01 10.02 -20.99
CA GLY A 74 8.62 10.84 -22.05
C GLY A 74 7.66 11.58 -22.98
N GLU A 75 6.96 12.61 -22.48
CA GLU A 75 6.40 13.68 -23.33
C GLU A 75 6.42 15.01 -22.57
N GLN A 76 7.60 15.43 -22.10
CA GLN A 76 7.81 16.81 -21.66
C GLN A 76 8.87 17.43 -22.55
N GLU A 77 8.39 18.35 -23.38
CA GLU A 77 9.14 19.53 -23.80
C GLU A 77 10.29 19.31 -24.79
N ALA A 78 9.95 18.69 -25.91
CA ALA A 78 10.57 18.99 -27.20
C ALA A 78 9.71 20.06 -27.92
N LEU A 79 9.48 21.19 -27.24
CA LEU A 79 9.03 22.44 -27.86
C LEU A 79 10.21 23.01 -28.68
N PHE A 80 10.67 22.24 -29.66
CA PHE A 80 11.65 22.69 -30.63
C PHE A 80 10.99 23.83 -31.40
N ARG A 81 11.43 25.04 -31.04
CA ARG A 81 11.78 26.14 -31.93
C ARG A 81 11.09 26.06 -33.30
N GLY A 82 10.01 26.83 -33.41
CA GLY A 82 9.64 27.66 -34.56
C GLY A 82 9.50 26.99 -35.93
N PRO A 83 8.35 27.12 -36.63
CA PRO A 83 8.33 26.82 -38.06
C PRO A 83 9.25 27.81 -38.78
N GLY A 84 10.33 27.29 -39.37
CA GLY A 84 11.12 28.02 -40.34
C GLY A 84 10.24 28.31 -41.56
N THR A 85 9.82 29.56 -41.71
CA THR A 85 9.28 30.08 -42.97
C THR A 85 10.46 30.57 -43.81
N ASP A 86 10.97 29.69 -44.68
CA ASP A 86 11.83 30.04 -45.79
C ASP A 86 10.94 30.15 -47.04
N PHE A 87 10.76 31.36 -47.57
CA PHE A 87 10.41 31.66 -48.97
C PHE A 87 10.47 33.18 -49.19
N SER A 88 11.63 33.69 -49.66
CA SER A 88 11.75 34.56 -50.86
C SER A 88 13.20 34.93 -51.14
#